data_AF-A0A9D6J2V0-F1
#
_entry.id   AF-A0A9D6J2V0-F1
#
_cell.length_a   1.000
_cell.length_b   1.000
_cell.length_c   1.000
_cell.angle_alpha   90.00
_cell.angle_beta   90.00
_cell.angle_gamma   90.00
#
_symmetry.space_group_name_H-M   'P 1'
#
loop_
_entity.id
_entity.type
_entity.pdbx_description
1 polymer ?
#
loop_
_entity_poly.entity_id
_entity_poly.type
_entity_poly.pdbx_seq_one_letter_code
_entity_poly.pdbx_strand_id
1 'polypeptide(L)' 'MARVMITCPETGEPIYTGMSFDWSAFDSVRIGERKVRCPLCGEYHSWKRVDAFLEEDGGSA' A
#
# COMPACT_ATOMS: atom_id res chain seq x y z
N MET A 1 7.73 3.08 10.98
CA MET A 1 6.39 2.83 10.42
C MET A 1 6.30 3.43 9.02
N ALA A 2 6.41 2.58 8.01
CA ALA A 2 6.27 2.94 6.61
C ALA A 2 4.81 2.81 6.16
N ARG A 3 4.37 3.65 5.23
CA ARG A 3 3.02 3.65 4.69
C ARG A 3 2.93 2.64 3.55
N VAL A 4 1.92 1.78 3.58
CA VAL A 4 1.66 0.83 2.51
C VAL A 4 0.92 1.55 1.38
N MET A 5 1.65 1.76 0.29
CA MET A 5 1.17 2.38 -0.93
C MET A 5 0.93 1.29 -1.98
N ILE A 6 -0.11 1.44 -2.80
CA ILE A 6 -0.34 0.60 -3.98
C ILE A 6 -0.59 1.49 -5.18
N THR A 7 -0.26 1.01 -6.38
CA THR A 7 -0.61 1.74 -7.61
C THR A 7 -2.04 1.42 -8.00
N CYS A 8 -2.86 2.46 -8.18
CA CYS A 8 -4.21 2.29 -8.72
C CYS A 8 -4.10 1.89 -10.21
N PRO A 9 -4.68 0.74 -10.63
CA PRO A 9 -4.63 0.31 -12.03
C PRO A 9 -5.47 1.21 -12.96
N GLU A 10 -6.46 1.91 -12.42
CA GLU A 10 -7.36 2.79 -13.19
C GLU A 10 -6.73 4.16 -13.43
N THR A 11 -6.14 4.77 -12.41
CA THR A 11 -5.56 6.12 -12.50
C THR A 11 -4.07 6.12 -12.74
N GLY A 12 -3.37 5.01 -12.48
CA GLY A 12 -1.91 4.92 -12.53
C GLY A 12 -1.20 5.60 -11.35
N GLU A 13 -1.96 6.13 -10.40
CA GLU A 13 -1.44 6.93 -9.29
C GLU A 13 -1.25 6.06 -8.02
N PRO A 14 -0.20 6.33 -7.23
CA PRO A 14 0.02 5.65 -5.96
C PRO A 14 -1.01 6.12 -4.92
N ILE A 15 -1.74 5.17 -4.33
CA ILE A 15 -2.73 5.43 -3.29
C ILE A 15 -2.31 4.81 -1.97
N TYR A 16 -2.56 5.55 -0.91
CA TYR A 16 -2.37 5.04 0.44
C TYR A 16 -3.47 4.05 0.80
N THR A 17 -3.07 2.84 1.20
CA THR A 17 -4.03 1.78 1.53
C THR A 17 -4.73 1.95 2.88
N GLY A 18 -4.38 2.99 3.65
CA GLY A 18 -4.84 3.18 5.02
C GLY A 18 -4.03 2.39 6.06
N MET A 19 -2.94 1.74 5.65
CA MET A 19 -2.15 0.87 6.52
C MET A 19 -0.70 1.28 6.58
N SER A 20 -0.16 1.29 7.78
CA SER A 20 1.26 1.46 8.03
C SER A 20 1.86 0.16 8.57
N PHE A 21 2.97 -0.27 7.99
CA PHE A 21 3.75 -1.42 8.44
C PHE A 21 5.20 -1.01 8.66
N ASP A 22 5.87 -1.65 9.60
CA ASP A 22 7.33 -1.60 9.67
C ASP A 22 7.93 -2.54 8.64
N TRP A 23 9.09 -2.20 8.09
CA TRP A 23 9.78 -3.01 7.07
C TRP A 23 9.94 -4.47 7.48
N SER A 24 10.40 -4.70 8.71
CA SER A 24 10.58 -6.05 9.26
C SER A 24 9.26 -6.82 9.36
N ALA A 25 8.18 -6.12 9.72
CA ALA A 25 6.85 -6.71 9.79
C ALA A 25 6.29 -7.00 8.40
N PHE A 26 6.47 -6.10 7.43
CA PHE A 26 6.01 -6.26 6.05
C PHE A 26 6.70 -7.43 5.33
N ASP A 27 7.98 -7.67 5.62
CA ASP A 27 8.68 -8.82 5.05
C ASP A 27 8.21 -10.16 5.65
N SER A 28 8.00 -10.18 6.97
CA SER A 28 7.56 -11.39 7.69
C SER A 28 6.06 -11.68 7.58
N VAL A 29 5.24 -10.66 7.31
CA VAL A 29 3.78 -10.81 7.25
C VAL A 29 3.34 -11.33 5.89
N ARG A 30 2.57 -12.42 5.90
CA ARG A 30 1.90 -12.91 4.70
C ARG A 30 0.64 -12.08 4.45
N ILE A 31 0.81 -10.98 3.73
CA ILE A 31 -0.33 -10.21 3.21
C ILE A 31 -0.95 -11.01 2.06
N GLY A 32 -2.13 -11.60 2.33
CA GLY A 32 -2.97 -12.21 1.30
C GLY A 32 -3.58 -11.17 0.36
N GLU A 33 -4.57 -11.59 -0.43
CA GLU A 33 -5.36 -10.65 -1.22
C GLU A 33 -6.20 -9.77 -0.30
N ARG A 34 -5.96 -8.46 -0.33
CA ARG A 34 -6.73 -7.48 0.43
C ARG A 34 -7.42 -6.53 -0.51
N LYS A 35 -8.55 -5.98 -0.05
CA LYS A 35 -9.28 -4.95 -0.77
C LYS A 35 -9.08 -3.62 -0.08
N VAL A 36 -8.84 -2.58 -0.87
CA VAL A 36 -8.84 -1.21 -0.38
C VAL A 36 -9.72 -0.36 -1.25
N ARG A 37 -10.38 0.63 -0.64
CA ARG A 37 -11.15 1.62 -1.37
C ARG A 37 -10.22 2.70 -1.89
N CYS A 38 -10.17 2.86 -3.19
CA CYS A 38 -9.41 3.90 -3.84
C CYS A 38 -10.06 5.27 -3.60
N PRO A 39 -9.35 6.26 -3.03
CA PRO A 39 -9.88 7.61 -2.92
C PRO A 39 -9.87 8.35 -4.27
N LEU A 40 -9.12 7.87 -5.27
CA LEU A 40 -9.00 8.51 -6.58
C LEU A 40 -10.11 8.11 -7.54
N CYS A 41 -10.35 6.80 -7.73
CA CYS A 41 -11.42 6.31 -8.61
C CYS A 41 -12.72 5.96 -7.86
N GLY A 42 -12.67 5.78 -6.53
CA GLY A 42 -13.82 5.40 -5.71
C GLY A 42 -14.14 3.90 -5.66
N GLU A 43 -13.44 3.06 -6.45
CA GLU A 43 -13.62 1.62 -6.50
C GLU A 43 -12.79 0.85 -5.47
N TYR A 44 -13.09 -0.45 -5.32
CA TYR A 44 -12.33 -1.35 -4.46
C TYR A 44 -11.25 -2.08 -5.27
N HIS A 45 -9.99 -1.82 -4.96
CA HIS A 45 -8.86 -2.53 -5.58
C HIS A 45 -8.40 -3.68 -4.70
N SER A 46 -8.33 -4.84 -5.32
CA SER A 46 -7.63 -6.00 -4.78
C SER A 46 -6.14 -5.81 -4.97
N TRP A 47 -5.38 -5.85 -3.88
CA TRP A 47 -3.92 -5.74 -3.90
C TRP A 47 -3.30 -6.85 -3.05
N LYS A 48 -2.05 -7.19 -3.38
CA LYS A 48 -1.24 -8.17 -2.67
C LYS A 48 0.08 -7.52 -2.28
N ARG A 49 0.87 -8.20 -1.46
CA ARG A 49 2.23 -7.74 -1.12
C ARG A 49 3.04 -7.33 -2.35
N VAL A 50 2.89 -8.03 -3.48
CA VAL A 50 3.66 -7.78 -4.71
C VAL A 50 3.26 -6.49 -5.42
N ASP A 51 2.03 -6.02 -5.24
CA ASP A 51 1.51 -4.78 -5.81
C ASP A 51 1.71 -3.59 -4.86
N ALA A 52 2.06 -3.87 -3.61
CA ALA A 52 2.26 -2.89 -2.56
C ALA A 52 3.73 -2.60 -2.32
N PHE A 53 4.04 -1.33 -2.10
CA PHE A 53 5.35 -0.88 -1.70
C PHE A 53 5.24 -0.05 -0.41
N LEU A 54 6.30 -0.12 0.39
CA LEU A 54 6.41 0.69 1.59
C LEU A 54 7.05 2.03 1.22
N GLU A 55 6.33 3.10 1.49
CA GLU A 55 6.86 4.45 1.43
C GLU A 55 7.16 4.92 2.86
N GLU A 56 8.44 5.06 3.17
CA GLU A 56 8.84 5.77 4.38
C GLU A 56 8.54 7.25 4.16
N ASP A 57 7.66 7.80 4.98
CA ASP A 57 7.46 9.25 5.05
C ASP A 57 8.84 9.83 5.42
N GLY A 58 9.52 10.43 4.44
CA GLY A 58 10.96 10.65 4.41
C GLY A 58 11.52 11.32 5.66
N GLY A 59 11.82 10.52 6.68
CA GLY A 59 12.68 10.87 7.80
C GLY A 59 14.14 10.79 7.38
N SER A 60 14.49 11.49 6.29
CA SER A 60 15.88 11.81 6.00
C SER A 60 16.31 12.88 7.02
N ALA A 61 17.05 12.45 8.04
CA ALA A 61 17.86 13.34 8.86
C ALA A 61 19.03 13.91 8.05
#